data_AF-A0A182XPY8-F1
#
_entry.id   AF-A0A182XPY8-F1
#
_cell.length_a   1.000
_cell.length_b   1.000
_cell.length_c   1.000
_cell.angle_alpha   90.00
_cell.angle_beta   90.00
_cell.angle_gamma   90.00
#
_symmetry.space_group_name_H-M   'P 1'
#
loop_
_entity.id
_entity.type
_entity.pdbx_description
1 polymer ?
#
loop_
_entity_poly.entity_id
_entity_poly.type
_entity_poly.pdbx_seq_one_letter_code
_entity_poly.pdbx_strand_id
1 'polypeptide(L)'
;MRTKEDAVLHELLSREIQNDFTEGRDELRRTAKRNIEKMQEENCKYYNLRRRPSRQFKIGDLVAIPKTQYGVGQKFKPRFYGPYEITRILDNDRYEVKKLDEETEGPKKTLTAGKEEEENQQEIERRCWMTDLFLERESVWSRLFRAIDGEGPMTSSIAF
;
A
#
# COMPACT_ATOMS: atom_id res chain seq x y z
N MET A 1 -1.64 37.98 49.68
CA MET A 1 -0.20 37.82 49.37
C MET A 1 -0.01 36.37 49.00
N ARG A 2 0.38 36.05 47.76
CA ARG A 2 0.62 34.65 47.36
C ARG A 2 1.86 34.15 48.09
N THR A 3 1.72 33.05 48.82
CA THR A 3 2.83 32.44 49.55
C THR A 3 3.63 31.53 48.60
N LYS A 4 4.86 31.18 48.98
CA LYS A 4 5.69 30.26 48.19
C LYS A 4 5.05 28.86 48.09
N GLU A 5 4.27 28.48 49.10
CA GLU A 5 3.53 27.22 49.16
C GLU A 5 2.42 27.19 48.11
N ASP A 6 1.72 28.30 47.87
CA ASP A 6 0.69 28.41 46.82
C ASP A 6 1.28 28.20 45.41
N ALA A 7 2.51 28.66 45.18
CA ALA A 7 3.19 28.50 43.90
C ALA A 7 3.60 27.04 43.65
N VAL A 8 4.11 26.36 44.68
CA VAL A 8 4.46 24.92 44.62
C VAL A 8 3.20 24.08 44.41
N LEU A 9 2.11 24.40 45.12
CA LEU A 9 0.83 23.70 44.96
C LEU A 9 0.27 23.85 43.55
N HIS A 10 0.34 25.06 42.97
CA HIS A 10 -0.10 25.30 41.60
C HIS A 10 0.72 24.50 40.57
N GLU A 11 2.03 24.39 40.77
CA GLU A 11 2.91 23.61 39.89
C GLU A 11 2.58 22.10 39.95
N LEU A 12 2.38 21.57 41.16
CA LEU A 12 1.99 20.17 41.36
C LEU A 12 0.64 19.86 40.70
N LEU A 13 -0.37 20.71 40.92
CA LEU A 13 -1.69 20.56 40.30
C LEU A 13 -1.60 20.65 38.77
N SER A 14 -0.82 21.59 38.24
CA SER A 14 -0.63 21.73 36.80
C SER A 14 0.01 20.48 36.19
N ARG A 15 0.98 19.88 36.88
CA ARG A 15 1.65 18.65 36.46
C ARG A 15 0.71 17.44 36.52
N GLU A 16 -0.08 17.31 37.57
CA GLU A 16 -1.07 16.23 37.70
C GLU A 16 -2.11 16.29 36.60
N ILE A 17 -2.67 17.48 36.34
CA ILE A 17 -3.58 17.73 35.22
C ILE A 17 -2.93 17.34 33.88
N GLN A 18 -1.67 17.73 33.65
CA GLN A 18 -0.94 17.35 32.44
C GLN A 18 -0.77 15.83 32.32
N ASN A 19 -0.43 15.15 33.41
CA ASN A 19 -0.27 13.70 33.43
C ASN A 19 -1.59 12.99 33.09
N ASP A 20 -2.70 13.38 33.71
CA ASP A 20 -4.02 12.80 33.45
C ASP A 20 -4.43 12.96 31.98
N PHE A 21 -4.15 14.13 31.39
CA PHE A 21 -4.38 14.36 29.96
C PHE A 21 -3.51 13.48 29.08
N THR A 22 -2.23 13.29 29.42
CA THR A 22 -1.34 12.41 28.65
C THR A 22 -1.78 10.95 28.74
N GLU A 23 -2.13 10.47 29.94
CA GLU A 23 -2.59 9.11 30.16
C GLU A 23 -3.89 8.81 29.41
N GLY A 24 -4.85 9.75 29.45
CA GLY A 24 -6.09 9.64 28.68
C GLY A 24 -5.85 9.61 27.16
N ARG A 25 -4.90 10.40 26.64
CA ARG A 25 -4.52 10.35 25.22
C ARG A 25 -3.86 9.03 24.85
N ASP A 26 -3.02 8.49 25.72
CA ASP A 26 -2.32 7.24 25.46
C ASP A 26 -3.26 6.04 25.52
N GLU A 27 -4.24 6.04 26.42
CA GLU A 27 -5.30 5.03 26.41
C GLU A 27 -6.14 5.12 25.12
N LEU A 28 -6.50 6.33 24.70
CA LEU A 28 -7.22 6.53 23.44
C LEU A 28 -6.42 6.05 22.22
N ARG A 29 -5.11 6.32 22.17
CA ARG A 29 -4.22 5.81 21.12
C ARG A 29 -4.14 4.29 21.16
N ARG A 30 -3.97 3.69 22.34
CA ARG A 30 -3.89 2.24 22.54
C ARG A 30 -5.17 1.53 22.14
N THR A 31 -6.33 2.12 22.41
CA THR A 31 -7.64 1.57 22.00
C THR A 31 -7.87 1.73 20.51
N ALA A 32 -7.56 2.90 19.93
CA ALA A 32 -7.65 3.13 18.49
C ALA A 32 -6.74 2.16 17.70
N LYS A 33 -5.50 1.95 18.15
CA LYS A 33 -4.56 1.00 17.54
C LYS A 33 -5.12 -0.41 17.50
N ARG A 34 -5.61 -0.90 18.64
CA ARG A 34 -6.25 -2.23 18.75
C ARG A 34 -7.45 -2.38 17.80
N ASN A 35 -8.26 -1.33 17.64
CA ASN A 35 -9.42 -1.37 16.75
C ASN A 35 -9.01 -1.40 15.28
N ILE A 36 -7.97 -0.65 14.91
CA ILE A 36 -7.46 -0.62 13.54
C ILE A 36 -6.79 -1.93 13.17
N GLU A 37 -6.02 -2.53 14.08
CA GLU A 37 -5.44 -3.86 13.90
C GLU A 37 -6.53 -4.91 13.65
N LYS A 38 -7.59 -4.93 14.47
CA LYS A 38 -8.74 -5.83 14.25
C LYS A 38 -9.40 -5.60 12.89
N MET A 39 -9.63 -4.35 12.51
CA MET A 39 -10.23 -4.02 11.22
C MET A 39 -9.32 -4.45 10.06
N GLN A 40 -8.00 -4.28 10.17
CA GLN A 40 -7.03 -4.73 9.18
C GLN A 40 -7.06 -6.25 9.05
N GLU A 41 -7.08 -6.99 10.17
CA GLU A 41 -7.19 -8.46 10.14
C GLU A 41 -8.47 -8.93 9.45
N GLU A 42 -9.61 -8.31 9.75
CA GLU A 42 -10.88 -8.62 9.11
C GLU A 42 -10.83 -8.32 7.60
N ASN A 43 -10.32 -7.15 7.22
CA ASN A 43 -10.15 -6.78 5.82
C ASN A 43 -9.23 -7.76 5.07
N CYS A 44 -8.11 -8.16 5.68
CA CYS A 44 -7.21 -9.17 5.12
C CYS A 44 -7.93 -10.51 4.93
N LYS A 45 -8.72 -10.97 5.92
CA LYS A 45 -9.49 -12.22 5.82
C LYS A 45 -10.51 -12.15 4.68
N TYR A 46 -11.29 -11.07 4.59
CA TYR A 46 -12.30 -10.90 3.55
C TYR A 46 -11.69 -10.78 2.15
N TYR A 47 -10.57 -10.07 2.01
CA TYR A 47 -9.85 -9.93 0.75
C TYR A 47 -9.26 -11.29 0.32
N ASN A 48 -8.53 -11.96 1.21
CA ASN A 48 -7.90 -13.25 0.92
C ASN A 48 -8.93 -14.35 0.60
N LEU A 49 -10.13 -14.30 1.19
CA LEU A 49 -11.21 -15.24 0.87
C LEU A 49 -11.65 -15.17 -0.60
N ARG A 50 -11.55 -13.98 -1.22
CA ARG A 50 -12.05 -13.72 -2.57
C ARG A 50 -10.94 -13.58 -3.61
N ARG A 51 -9.69 -13.42 -3.17
CA ARG A 51 -8.53 -13.28 -4.05
C ARG A 51 -8.28 -14.60 -4.79
N ARG A 52 -8.24 -14.54 -6.13
CA ARG A 52 -7.80 -15.67 -6.95
C ARG A 52 -6.27 -15.64 -7.03
N PRO A 53 -5.56 -16.77 -6.89
CA PRO A 53 -4.11 -16.75 -7.10
C PRO A 53 -3.83 -16.36 -8.55
N SER A 54 -2.84 -15.48 -8.75
CA SER A 54 -2.40 -15.13 -10.09
C SER A 54 -1.82 -16.36 -10.79
N ARG A 55 -1.94 -16.37 -12.12
CA ARG A 55 -1.33 -17.42 -12.94
C ARG A 55 0.19 -17.40 -12.77
N GLN A 56 0.74 -18.53 -12.36
CA GLN A 56 2.18 -18.71 -12.22
C GLN A 56 2.77 -19.12 -13.56
N PHE A 57 3.85 -18.45 -13.95
CA PHE A 57 4.58 -18.76 -15.16
C PHE A 57 6.00 -19.23 -14.83
N LYS A 58 6.57 -20.04 -15.73
CA LYS A 58 7.93 -20.55 -15.61
C LYS A 58 8.86 -19.82 -16.57
N ILE A 59 10.16 -19.89 -16.27
CA ILE A 59 11.20 -19.37 -17.15
C ILE A 59 11.11 -20.14 -18.49
N GLY A 60 11.12 -19.42 -19.60
CA GLY A 60 10.96 -19.97 -20.95
C GLY A 60 9.51 -20.04 -21.46
N ASP A 61 8.50 -19.73 -20.61
CA ASP A 61 7.12 -19.65 -21.08
C ASP A 61 6.91 -18.45 -22.01
N LEU A 62 6.07 -18.65 -23.04
CA LEU A 62 5.67 -17.62 -23.97
C LEU A 62 4.43 -16.87 -23.47
N VAL A 63 4.55 -15.56 -23.34
CA VAL A 63 3.50 -14.66 -22.83
C VAL A 63 3.29 -13.48 -23.76
N ALA A 64 2.05 -12.98 -23.80
CA ALA A 64 1.70 -11.78 -24.54
C ALA A 64 1.40 -10.64 -23.55
N ILE A 65 1.97 -9.46 -23.79
CA ILE A 65 1.82 -8.30 -22.89
C ILE A 65 0.66 -7.43 -23.40
N PRO A 66 -0.34 -7.08 -22.58
CA PRO A 66 -1.42 -6.19 -23.01
C PRO A 66 -0.90 -4.76 -23.26
N LYS A 67 -1.43 -4.10 -24.29
CA LYS A 67 -1.16 -2.68 -24.53
C LYS A 67 -1.91 -1.84 -23.49
N THR A 68 -1.19 -1.01 -22.73
CA THR A 68 -1.77 -0.16 -21.69
C THR A 68 -2.24 1.20 -22.22
N GLN A 69 -1.62 1.69 -23.29
CA GLN A 69 -1.95 2.99 -23.88
C GLN A 69 -3.13 2.83 -24.83
N TYR A 70 -4.31 3.30 -24.42
CA TYR A 70 -5.50 3.40 -25.27
C TYR A 70 -5.55 4.78 -25.93
N GLY A 71 -5.67 4.83 -27.27
CA GLY A 71 -5.68 6.08 -28.04
C GLY A 71 -6.58 6.05 -29.26
N VAL A 72 -6.81 7.21 -29.87
CA VAL A 72 -7.57 7.34 -31.13
C VAL A 72 -6.89 6.52 -32.24
N GLY A 73 -7.66 5.74 -33.00
CA GLY A 73 -7.15 4.89 -34.08
C GLY A 73 -6.60 3.52 -33.67
N GLN A 74 -6.72 3.10 -32.41
CA GLN A 74 -6.26 1.78 -31.97
C GLN A 74 -7.31 0.66 -32.02
N LYS A 75 -8.56 0.94 -32.42
CA LYS A 75 -9.64 -0.07 -32.48
C LYS A 75 -9.31 -1.27 -33.38
N PHE A 76 -8.53 -1.05 -34.44
CA PHE A 76 -8.11 -2.09 -35.38
C PHE A 76 -6.71 -2.64 -35.11
N LYS A 77 -6.00 -2.14 -34.10
CA LYS A 77 -4.68 -2.65 -33.72
C LYS A 77 -4.82 -3.82 -32.73
N PRO A 78 -3.87 -4.78 -32.72
CA PRO A 78 -3.91 -5.88 -31.78
C PRO A 78 -3.81 -5.37 -30.33
N ARG A 79 -4.62 -5.95 -29.44
CA ARG A 79 -4.70 -5.61 -28.01
C ARG A 79 -3.44 -5.97 -27.22
N PHE A 80 -2.66 -6.93 -27.72
CA PHE A 80 -1.44 -7.40 -27.09
C PHE A 80 -0.23 -7.08 -27.97
N TYR A 81 0.93 -6.87 -27.34
CA TYR A 81 2.23 -6.97 -27.99
C TYR A 81 2.54 -8.44 -28.30
N GLY A 82 3.48 -8.67 -29.22
CA GLY A 82 3.86 -10.01 -29.70
C GLY A 82 4.34 -10.97 -28.60
N PRO A 83 4.82 -12.17 -28.98
CA PRO A 83 5.28 -13.15 -28.01
C PRO A 83 6.56 -12.66 -27.30
N TYR A 84 6.53 -12.73 -25.98
CA TYR A 84 7.68 -12.54 -25.10
C TYR A 84 7.98 -13.85 -24.39
N GLU A 85 9.25 -14.07 -24.11
CA GLU A 85 9.73 -15.15 -23.27
C GLU A 85 10.02 -14.62 -21.86
N ILE A 86 9.63 -15.37 -20.84
CA ILE A 86 9.99 -15.05 -19.45
C ILE A 86 11.46 -15.39 -19.21
N THR A 87 12.26 -14.39 -18.86
CA THR A 87 13.68 -14.56 -18.55
C THR A 87 13.92 -14.78 -17.06
N ARG A 88 13.18 -14.07 -16.20
CA ARG A 88 13.34 -14.14 -14.74
C ARG A 88 12.02 -13.98 -14.02
N ILE A 89 11.90 -14.68 -12.89
CA ILE A 89 10.79 -14.56 -11.95
C ILE A 89 11.25 -13.66 -10.80
N LEU A 90 10.46 -12.63 -10.49
CA LEU A 90 10.68 -11.68 -9.40
C LEU A 90 9.59 -11.88 -8.32
N ASP A 91 9.79 -11.22 -7.17
CA ASP A 91 8.82 -11.22 -6.08
C ASP A 91 7.51 -10.51 -6.46
N ASN A 92 6.42 -10.92 -5.80
CA ASN A 92 5.06 -10.43 -6.00
C ASN A 92 4.50 -10.69 -7.41
N ASP A 93 4.69 -11.90 -7.93
CA ASP A 93 4.16 -12.34 -9.23
C ASP A 93 4.58 -11.44 -10.40
N ARG A 94 5.79 -10.88 -10.31
CA ARG A 94 6.40 -10.06 -11.36
C ARG A 94 7.39 -10.88 -12.15
N TYR A 95 7.48 -10.60 -13.44
CA TYR A 95 8.29 -11.36 -14.38
C TYR A 95 9.07 -10.39 -15.26
N GLU A 96 10.36 -10.67 -15.46
CA GLU A 96 11.13 -10.04 -16.51
C GLU A 96 10.88 -10.81 -17.81
N VAL A 97 10.53 -10.07 -18.86
CA VAL A 97 10.14 -10.63 -20.15
C VAL A 97 10.99 -10.02 -21.25
N LYS A 98 11.41 -10.87 -22.19
CA LYS A 98 12.24 -10.51 -23.33
C LYS A 98 11.52 -10.84 -24.61
N LYS A 99 11.58 -9.92 -25.57
CA LYS A 99 10.98 -10.09 -26.89
C LYS A 99 11.75 -11.13 -27.70
N LEU A 100 11.02 -12.02 -28.39
CA LEU A 100 11.60 -13.03 -29.30
C LEU A 100 11.92 -12.44 -30.67
N ASP A 101 10.92 -11.85 -31.33
CA ASP A 101 11.06 -11.32 -32.69
C ASP A 101 11.36 -9.82 -32.67
N GLU A 102 12.43 -9.38 -33.31
CA GLU A 102 12.78 -7.96 -33.35
C GLU A 102 11.80 -7.12 -34.19
N GLU A 103 11.11 -7.73 -35.16
CA GLU A 103 10.19 -7.04 -36.08
C GLU A 103 8.85 -6.65 -35.44
N THR A 104 8.40 -7.36 -34.38
CA THR A 104 7.09 -7.08 -33.79
C THR A 104 7.07 -5.74 -33.05
N GLU A 105 5.93 -5.07 -32.93
CA GLU A 105 5.86 -3.84 -32.12
C GLU A 105 6.09 -4.15 -30.62
N GLY A 106 6.81 -3.26 -29.92
CA GLY A 106 6.93 -3.28 -28.47
C GLY A 106 8.36 -3.15 -27.93
N PRO A 107 8.51 -2.95 -26.61
CA PRO A 107 9.80 -2.81 -25.95
C PRO A 107 10.62 -4.12 -25.96
N LYS A 108 11.96 -4.03 -26.01
CA LYS A 108 12.83 -5.22 -26.08
C LYS A 108 12.88 -6.04 -24.78
N LYS A 109 12.89 -5.36 -23.64
CA LYS A 109 12.87 -5.95 -22.29
C LYS A 109 11.89 -5.16 -21.42
N THR A 110 11.03 -5.86 -20.70
CA THR A 110 10.04 -5.25 -19.81
C THR A 110 9.82 -6.07 -18.56
N LEU A 111 9.19 -5.44 -17.57
CA LEU A 111 8.64 -6.11 -16.39
C LEU A 111 7.13 -6.22 -16.58
N THR A 112 6.59 -7.42 -16.39
CA THR A 112 5.16 -7.71 -16.46
C THR A 112 4.71 -8.34 -15.16
N ALA A 113 3.55 -7.94 -14.64
CA ALA A 113 2.92 -8.62 -13.52
C ALA A 113 1.92 -9.66 -14.04
N GLY A 114 1.85 -10.82 -13.39
CA GLY A 114 0.81 -11.80 -13.64
C GLY A 114 -0.56 -11.21 -13.35
N LYS A 115 -1.45 -11.16 -14.34
CA LYS A 115 -2.85 -10.75 -14.14
C LYS A 115 -3.71 -11.99 -13.87
N GLU A 116 -4.66 -11.84 -12.97
CA GLU A 116 -5.77 -12.79 -12.80
C GLU A 116 -6.66 -12.77 -14.06
N GLU A 117 -7.24 -13.90 -14.44
CA GLU A 117 -8.15 -13.98 -15.59
C GLU A 117 -9.42 -13.14 -15.31
N GLU A 118 -9.66 -12.13 -16.15
CA GLU A 118 -10.80 -11.21 -16.05
C GLU A 118 -12.10 -11.94 -16.44
N GLU A 119 -12.84 -12.49 -15.47
CA GLU A 119 -14.28 -12.69 -15.61
C GLU A 119 -15.03 -11.43 -15.15
N ASN A 120 -15.84 -10.89 -16.05
CA ASN A 120 -16.83 -9.81 -15.86
C ASN A 120 -16.43 -8.66 -14.90
N GLN A 121 -15.40 -7.91 -15.31
CA GLN A 121 -14.84 -6.71 -14.68
C GLN A 121 -15.89 -5.75 -14.06
N GLN A 122 -17.08 -5.59 -14.66
CA GLN A 122 -18.12 -4.67 -14.19
C GLN A 122 -18.77 -5.07 -12.86
N GLU A 123 -18.79 -6.36 -12.50
CA GLU A 123 -19.45 -6.86 -11.28
C GLU A 123 -18.49 -6.85 -10.07
N ILE A 124 -17.18 -6.97 -10.34
CA ILE A 124 -16.11 -6.87 -9.35
C ILE A 124 -15.84 -5.40 -8.99
N GLU A 125 -15.72 -4.50 -9.98
CA GLU A 125 -15.45 -3.08 -9.75
C GLU A 125 -16.53 -2.37 -8.91
N ARG A 126 -17.81 -2.75 -9.09
CA ARG A 126 -18.93 -2.20 -8.29
C ARG A 126 -18.94 -2.65 -6.84
N ARG A 127 -18.23 -3.74 -6.50
CA ARG A 127 -18.11 -4.28 -5.14
C ARG A 127 -16.78 -3.92 -4.46
N CYS A 128 -15.73 -3.64 -5.24
CA CYS A 128 -14.35 -3.44 -4.77
C CYS A 128 -13.97 -1.98 -4.47
N TRP A 129 -14.62 -0.99 -5.09
CA TRP A 129 -14.24 0.43 -4.93
C TRP A 129 -14.31 0.93 -3.47
N MET A 130 -15.10 0.27 -2.61
CA MET A 130 -15.21 0.63 -1.20
C MET A 130 -14.10 0.02 -0.31
N THR A 131 -13.43 -1.05 -0.76
CA THR A 131 -12.37 -1.74 0.01
C THR A 131 -10.96 -1.41 -0.49
N ASP A 132 -10.77 -1.15 -1.79
CA ASP A 132 -9.44 -0.91 -2.37
C ASP A 132 -8.89 0.49 -2.05
N LEU A 133 -9.76 1.48 -1.84
CA LEU A 133 -9.34 2.85 -1.47
C LEU A 133 -8.60 2.90 -0.11
N PHE A 134 -8.67 1.84 0.68
CA PHE A 134 -8.14 1.80 2.04
C PHE A 134 -6.72 1.21 2.14
N LEU A 135 -6.30 0.36 1.18
CA LEU A 135 -5.05 -0.41 1.28
C LEU A 135 -3.83 0.23 0.59
N GLU A 136 -4.02 1.10 -0.41
CA GLU A 136 -2.89 1.85 -1.02
C GLU A 136 -2.26 2.90 -0.09
N ARG A 137 -2.83 3.11 1.11
CA ARG A 137 -2.36 4.09 2.11
C ARG A 137 -1.77 3.48 3.36
N GLU A 138 -1.37 2.20 3.38
CA GLU A 138 -0.59 1.65 4.51
C GLU A 138 0.64 2.51 4.83
N SER A 139 1.29 3.10 3.82
CA SER A 139 2.41 4.03 4.01
C SER A 139 1.99 5.36 4.66
N VAL A 140 0.78 5.84 4.40
CA VAL A 140 0.27 7.11 4.95
C VAL A 140 -0.23 6.93 6.36
N TRP A 141 -0.90 5.81 6.66
CA TRP A 141 -1.29 5.47 8.04
C TRP A 141 -0.06 5.17 8.91
N SER A 142 0.95 4.47 8.39
CA SER A 142 2.23 4.27 9.10
C SER A 142 2.94 5.58 9.44
N ARG A 143 2.96 6.52 8.49
CA ARG A 143 3.53 7.87 8.71
C ARG A 143 2.67 8.71 9.66
N LEU A 144 1.35 8.59 9.59
CA LEU A 144 0.42 9.26 10.49
C LEU A 144 0.55 8.72 11.92
N PHE A 145 0.70 7.40 12.09
CA PHE A 145 0.93 6.79 13.41
C PHE A 145 2.26 7.22 14.01
N ARG A 146 3.36 7.20 13.24
CA ARG A 146 4.65 7.77 13.71
C ARG A 146 4.56 9.25 14.07
N ALA A 147 3.79 10.03 13.31
CA ALA A 147 3.55 11.45 13.62
C ALA A 147 2.67 11.65 14.86
N ILE A 148 1.69 10.77 15.09
CA ILE A 148 0.86 10.77 16.31
C ILE A 148 1.69 10.39 17.53
N ASP A 149 2.68 9.51 17.38
CA ASP A 149 3.58 9.04 18.45
C ASP A 149 4.75 10.02 18.74
N GLY A 150 4.88 11.11 17.98
CA GLY A 150 5.87 12.17 18.23
C GLY A 150 7.30 11.86 17.76
N GLU A 151 7.52 10.75 17.06
CA GLU A 151 8.80 10.43 16.44
C GLU A 151 8.98 11.22 15.14
N GLY A 152 9.46 12.46 15.27
CA GLY A 152 10.00 13.22 14.14
C GLY A 152 11.22 12.50 13.54
N PRO A 153 11.52 12.68 12.23
CA PRO A 153 12.70 12.08 11.63
C PRO A 153 13.93 12.52 12.42
N MET A 154 14.70 11.55 12.93
CA MET A 154 16.02 11.75 13.55
C MET A 154 16.85 12.65 12.63
N THR A 155 16.93 13.95 12.92
CA THR A 155 17.87 14.83 12.24
C THR A 155 19.23 14.48 12.78
N SER A 156 19.93 13.66 12.00
CA SER A 156 21.36 13.46 12.12
C SER A 156 22.04 14.82 12.23
N SER A 157 22.90 14.91 13.24
CA SER A 157 23.74 16.04 13.61
C SER A 157 24.29 16.78 12.38
N ILE A 158 23.81 18.00 12.15
CA ILE A 158 24.58 19.01 11.42
C ILE A 158 25.24 19.86 12.50
N ALA A 159 26.52 19.57 12.74
CA ALA A 159 27.41 20.39 13.54
C ALA A 159 27.69 21.69 12.79
N PHE A 160 27.57 22.81 13.50
CA PHE A 160 28.19 24.08 13.14
C PHE A 160 29.56 24.17 13.81
#